data_AF-F4QL83-F1
#
_entry.id   AF-F4QL83-F1
#
_cell.length_a   1.000
_cell.length_b   1.000
_cell.length_c   1.000
_cell.angle_alpha   90.00
_cell.angle_beta   90.00
_cell.angle_gamma   90.00
#
_symmetry.space_group_name_H-M   'P 1'
#
loop_
_entity.id
_entity.type
_entity.pdbx_description
1 polymer ?
#
loop_
_entity_poly.entity_id
_entity_poly.type
_entity_poly.pdbx_seq_one_letter_code
_entity_poly.pdbx_strand_id
1 'polypeptide(L)' 'MSIEARVRELDHRHQTLKTIIAREERSPSVDSLYLTELKRKKLKLKEEIERIRAHIRHDVDEPMLQ' A
#
# COMPACT_ATOMS: atom_id res chain seq x y z
N MET A 1 -15.39 -6.05 -11.26
CA MET A 1 -14.05 -5.73 -10.71
C MET A 1 -14.16 -5.83 -9.19
N SER A 2 -13.49 -6.80 -8.58
CA SER A 2 -13.67 -7.11 -7.15
C SER A 2 -12.73 -6.28 -6.26
N ILE A 3 -13.18 -5.95 -5.05
CA ILE A 3 -12.38 -5.22 -4.04
C ILE A 3 -11.06 -5.97 -3.77
N GLU A 4 -11.07 -7.30 -3.76
CA GLU A 4 -9.87 -8.13 -3.65
C GLU A 4 -8.82 -7.86 -4.75
N ALA A 5 -9.26 -7.64 -5.99
CA ALA A 5 -8.35 -7.33 -7.10
C ALA A 5 -7.66 -5.98 -6.87
N ARG A 6 -8.40 -4.99 -6.35
CA ARG A 6 -7.85 -3.68 -5.98
C ARG A 6 -6.82 -3.81 -4.84
N VAL A 7 -7.09 -4.63 -3.82
CA VAL A 7 -6.12 -4.88 -2.73
C VAL A 7 -4.85 -5.53 -3.27
N ARG A 8 -4.95 -6.53 -4.16
CA ARG A 8 -3.77 -7.18 -4.77
C ARG A 8 -2.94 -6.20 -5.58
N GLU A 9 -3.58 -5.32 -6.36
CA GLU A 9 -2.86 -4.32 -7.15
C GLU A 9 -2.14 -3.30 -6.25
N LEU A 10 -2.79 -2.84 -5.18
CA LEU A 10 -2.17 -1.94 -4.21
C LEU A 10 -1.00 -2.61 -3.48
N ASP A 11 -1.12 -3.89 -3.12
CA ASP A 11 -0.04 -4.66 -2.49
C ASP A 11 1.15 -4.79 -3.45
N HIS A 12 0.90 -5.11 -4.71
CA HIS A 12 1.94 -5.17 -5.74
C HIS A 12 2.69 -3.83 -5.87
N ARG A 13 1.96 -2.71 -5.96
CA ARG A 13 2.58 -1.37 -6.00
C ARG A 13 3.41 -1.08 -4.75
N HIS A 14 2.92 -1.51 -3.58
CA HIS A 14 3.64 -1.35 -2.31
C HIS A 14 4.94 -2.16 -2.28
N GLN A 15 4.95 -3.40 -2.79
CA GLN A 15 6.17 -4.20 -2.92
C GLN A 15 7.17 -3.56 -3.89
N THR A 16 6.69 -3.07 -5.04
CA THR A 16 7.55 -2.37 -6.01
C THR A 16 8.22 -1.15 -5.39
N LEU A 17 7.48 -0.31 -4.66
CA LEU A 17 8.07 0.83 -3.95
C LEU A 17 9.09 0.39 -2.90
N LYS A 18 8.84 -0.71 -2.18
CA LYS A 18 9.80 -1.25 -1.20
C LYS A 18 11.11 -1.66 -1.88
N THR A 19 11.04 -2.31 -3.03
CA THR A 19 12.22 -2.72 -3.81
C THR A 19 12.99 -1.50 -4.35
N ILE A 20 12.27 -0.50 -4.87
CA ILE A 20 12.89 0.74 -5.36
C ILE A 20 13.60 1.45 -4.20
N ILE A 21 12.92 1.67 -3.06
CA ILE A 21 13.51 2.30 -1.88
C ILE A 21 14.79 1.56 -1.45
N ALA A 22 14.75 0.23 -1.37
CA ALA A 22 15.92 -0.55 -0.95
C ALA A 22 17.10 -0.46 -1.94
N ARG A 23 16.81 -0.31 -3.24
CA ARG A 23 17.85 -0.08 -4.26
C ARG A 23 18.44 1.33 -4.14
N GLU A 24 17.59 2.33 -4.02
CA GLU A 24 17.98 3.73 -3.88
C GLU A 24 18.77 3.97 -2.58
N GLU A 25 18.38 3.38 -1.45
CA GLU A 25 19.11 3.48 -0.17
C GLU A 25 20.53 2.92 -0.22
N ARG A 26 20.84 2.05 -1.18
CA ARG A 26 22.19 1.51 -1.39
C ARG A 26 23.02 2.37 -2.34
N SER A 27 22.40 3.33 -3.03
CA SER A 27 23.10 4.21 -3.95
C SER A 27 23.83 5.31 -3.17
N PRO A 28 25.14 5.51 -3.38
CA PRO A 28 25.92 6.51 -2.65
C PRO A 28 25.52 7.96 -2.98
N SER A 29 24.79 8.18 -4.07
CA SER A 29 24.33 9.50 -4.53
C SER A 29 22.80 9.64 -4.49
N VAL A 30 22.13 8.86 -3.64
CA VAL A 30 20.67 8.92 -3.56
C VAL A 30 20.19 10.29 -3.11
N ASP A 31 19.25 10.84 -3.86
CA ASP A 31 18.56 12.07 -3.47
C ASP A 31 17.65 11.78 -2.26
N SER A 32 17.98 12.38 -1.12
CA SER A 32 17.23 12.22 0.12
C SER A 32 15.78 12.72 0.01
N LEU A 33 15.51 13.72 -0.84
CA LEU A 33 14.15 14.20 -1.10
C LEU A 33 13.37 13.13 -1.85
N TYR A 34 13.93 12.60 -2.94
CA TYR A 34 13.34 11.51 -3.71
C TYR A 34 13.04 10.29 -2.84
N LEU A 35 14.00 9.88 -2.00
CA LEU A 35 13.82 8.76 -1.07
C LEU A 35 12.66 9.02 -0.08
N THR A 36 12.56 10.25 0.43
CA THR A 36 11.47 10.66 1.33
C THR A 36 10.12 10.59 0.62
N GLU A 37 10.03 11.02 -0.63
CA GLU A 37 8.80 10.91 -1.43
C GLU A 37 8.38 9.46 -1.65
N LEU A 38 9.33 8.58 -1.98
CA LEU A 38 9.05 7.15 -2.14
C LEU A 38 8.52 6.53 -0.85
N LYS A 39 9.14 6.84 0.30
CA LYS A 39 8.68 6.39 1.62
C LYS A 39 7.26 6.90 1.93
N ARG A 40 6.96 8.18 1.60
CA ARG A 40 5.59 8.74 1.73
C ARG A 40 4.59 8.03 0.84
N LYS A 41 4.92 7.76 -0.43
CA LYS A 41 4.06 7.00 -1.35
C LYS A 41 3.79 5.59 -0.82
N LYS A 42 4.81 4.92 -0.30
CA LYS A 42 4.69 3.60 0.33
C LYS A 42 3.75 3.63 1.54
N LEU A 43 3.88 4.64 2.41
CA LEU A 43 2.99 4.81 3.56
C LEU A 43 1.53 4.98 3.13
N LYS A 44 1.26 5.85 2.15
CA LYS A 44 -0.10 6.07 1.62
C LYS A 44 -0.74 4.80 1.07
N LEU A 45 0.02 3.98 0.33
CA LEU A 45 -0.49 2.70 -0.17
C LEU A 45 -0.83 1.74 0.98
N LYS A 46 0.02 1.67 2.02
CA LYS A 46 -0.25 0.86 3.20
C LYS A 46 -1.56 1.31 3.87
N GLU A 47 -1.75 2.61 4.08
CA GLU A 47 -2.99 3.13 4.66
C GLU A 47 -4.21 2.86 3.80
N GLU A 48 -4.11 2.95 2.47
CA GLU A 48 -5.21 2.64 1.57
C GLU A 48 -5.59 1.15 1.61
N ILE A 49 -4.59 0.26 1.62
CA ILE A 49 -4.80 -1.19 1.79
C ILE A 49 -5.52 -1.47 3.11
N GLU A 50 -5.06 -0.89 4.21
CA GLU A 50 -5.67 -1.10 5.53
C GLU A 50 -7.10 -0.55 5.60
N ARG A 51 -7.37 0.61 4.98
CA ARG A 51 -8.74 1.14 4.87
C ARG A 51 -9.65 0.19 4.10
N ILE A 52 -9.19 -0.34 2.97
CA ILE A 52 -9.99 -1.28 2.16
C ILE A 52 -10.19 -2.60 2.91
N ARG A 53 -9.16 -3.11 3.59
CA ARG A 53 -9.28 -4.33 4.42
C ARG A 53 -10.23 -4.14 5.59
N ALA A 54 -10.21 -2.98 6.23
CA ALA A 54 -11.15 -2.65 7.30
C ALA A 54 -12.59 -2.60 6.79
N HIS A 55 -12.81 -2.07 5.58
CA HIS A 55 -14.12 -2.09 4.93
C HIS A 55 -14.60 -3.51 4.65
N ILE A 56 -13.76 -4.37 4.04
CA ILE A 56 -14.08 -5.78 3.81
C ILE A 56 -14.44 -6.49 5.12
N ARG A 57 -13.70 -6.22 6.21
CA ARG A 57 -13.98 -6.80 7.53
C ARG A 57 -15.34 -6.35 8.07
N HIS A 58 -15.69 -5.08 7.89
CA HIS A 58 -16.98 -4.56 8.31
C HIS A 58 -18.14 -5.22 7.53
N ASP A 59 -17.99 -5.45 6.23
CA ASP A 59 -19.03 -6.07 5.40
C ASP A 59 -19.31 -7.54 5.75
N VAL A 60 -18.36 -8.26 6.38
CA VAL A 60 -18.55 -9.67 6.78
C VAL A 60 -19.11 -9.84 8.19
N ASP A 61 -19.06 -8.78 9.01
CA ASP A 61 -19.51 -8.79 10.41
C ASP A 61 -20.91 -8.20 10.60
N GLU A 62 -21.56 -7.66 9.55
CA GLU A 62 -22.93 -7.17 9.62
C GLU A 62 -23.90 -8.36 9.50
N PRO A 63 -24.56 -8.82 10.59
CA PRO A 63 -25.64 -9.79 10.44
C PRO A 63 -26.70 -9.13 9.58
N MET A 64 -27.14 -9.83 8.54
CA MET A 64 -28.33 -9.49 7.76
C MET A 64 -29.54 -9.35 8.71
N LEU A 65 -29.70 -8.18 9.30
CA LEU A 65 -30.86 -7.82 10.09
C LEU A 65 -31.96 -7.43 9.11
N GLN A 66 -32.71 -8.48 8.70
CA GLN A 66 -34.03 -8.53 8.04
C GLN A 66 -34.26 -7.67 6.80
#